data_AF-T1C4B9-F1
#
_entry.id   AF-T1C4B9-F1
#
_cell.length_a   1.000
_cell.length_b   1.000
_cell.length_c   1.000
_cell.angle_alpha   90.00
_cell.angle_beta   90.00
_cell.angle_gamma   90.00
#
_symmetry.space_group_name_H-M   'P 1'
#
loop_
_entity.id
_entity.type
_entity.pdbx_description
1 polymer ?
#
loop_
_entity_poly.entity_id
_entity_poly.type
_entity_poly.pdbx_seq_one_letter_code
_entity_poly.pdbx_strand_id
1 'polypeptide(L)' 'MKEFVENTMPYLEQYHQRSNSESGFAADKKMHGWNVAQKRDDRIDSALFCTGLWHNLFN' A
#
# COMPACT_ATOMS: atom_id res chain seq x y z
N MET A 1 17.33 16.46 8.89
CA MET A 1 18.03 17.58 8.21
C MET A 1 19.46 17.21 7.84
N LYS A 2 20.24 16.58 8.75
CA LYS A 2 21.59 16.09 8.45
C LYS A 2 21.67 15.22 7.19
N GLU A 3 20.78 14.23 7.07
CA GLU A 3 20.73 13.31 5.93
C GLU A 3 20.42 13.98 4.59
N PHE A 4 19.56 15.00 4.59
CA PHE A 4 19.29 15.83 3.40
C PHE A 4 20.50 16.68 2.99
N VAL A 5 21.30 17.14 3.96
CA VAL A 5 22.49 17.98 3.72
C VAL A 5 23.69 17.14 3.30
N GLU A 6 23.86 15.96 3.91
CA GLU A 6 25.02 15.08 3.71
C GLU A 6 24.79 14.10 2.54
N ASN A 7 23.55 13.73 2.23
CA ASN A 7 23.18 12.78 1.17
C ASN A 7 21.89 13.23 0.44
N THR A 8 21.93 14.41 -0.17
CA THR A 8 20.77 15.06 -0.81
C THR A 8 20.08 14.19 -1.87
N MET A 9 20.84 13.60 -2.80
CA MET A 9 20.24 12.87 -3.93
C MET A 9 19.51 11.58 -3.49
N PRO A 10 20.13 10.69 -2.68
CA PRO A 10 19.41 9.52 -2.16
C PRO A 10 18.21 9.89 -1.29
N TYR A 11 18.32 10.97 -0.51
CA TYR A 11 17.21 11.45 0.31
C TYR A 11 16.02 11.88 -0.54
N LEU A 12 16.26 12.67 -1.61
CA LEU A 12 15.21 13.13 -2.51
C LEU A 12 14.56 11.97 -3.26
N GLU A 13 15.32 10.98 -3.69
CA GLU A 13 14.79 9.79 -4.35
C GLU A 13 13.81 9.03 -3.44
N GLN A 14 14.21 8.74 -2.20
CA GLN A 14 13.31 8.11 -1.23
C GLN A 14 12.10 8.98 -0.91
N TYR A 15 12.30 10.29 -0.81
CA TYR A 15 11.22 11.23 -0.58
C TYR A 15 10.16 11.15 -1.69
N HIS A 16 10.58 11.17 -2.96
CA HIS A 16 9.66 11.05 -4.09
C HIS A 16 8.96 9.69 -4.14
N GLN A 17 9.64 8.60 -3.79
CA GLN A 17 9.02 7.28 -3.70
C GLN A 17 7.91 7.24 -2.62
N ARG A 18 8.15 7.80 -1.42
CA ARG A 18 7.11 7.92 -0.38
C ARG A 18 5.98 8.83 -0.79
N SER A 19 6.30 10.01 -1.33
CA SER A 19 5.30 10.98 -1.80
C SER A 19 4.35 10.34 -2.81
N ASN A 20 4.86 9.54 -3.74
CA ASN A 20 4.04 8.83 -4.71
C ASN A 20 3.16 7.75 -4.06
N SER A 21 3.73 6.96 -3.14
CA SER A 21 2.98 5.95 -2.39
C SER A 21 1.84 6.55 -1.57
N GLU A 22 2.13 7.61 -0.82
CA GLU A 22 1.16 8.32 0.02
C GLU A 22 0.07 9.00 -0.82
N SER A 23 0.44 9.57 -1.97
CA SER A 23 -0.52 10.17 -2.92
C SER A 23 -1.49 9.13 -3.47
N GLY A 24 -1.00 7.94 -3.84
CA GLY A 24 -1.84 6.83 -4.30
C GLY A 24 -2.81 6.38 -3.21
N PHE A 25 -2.32 6.19 -1.99
CA PHE A 25 -3.17 5.81 -0.86
C PHE A 25 -4.23 6.88 -0.54
N ALA A 26 -3.87 8.16 -0.59
CA ALA A 26 -4.81 9.26 -0.39
C ALA A 26 -5.89 9.33 -1.48
N ALA A 27 -5.53 9.08 -2.75
CA ALA A 27 -6.47 9.03 -3.85
C ALA A 27 -7.50 7.89 -3.67
N ASP A 28 -7.03 6.69 -3.31
CA ASP A 28 -7.90 5.54 -3.01
C ASP A 28 -8.83 5.82 -1.84
N LYS A 29 -8.29 6.41 -0.77
CA LYS A 29 -9.08 6.79 0.41
C LYS A 29 -10.15 7.82 0.06
N LYS A 30 -9.82 8.81 -0.77
CA LYS A 30 -10.78 9.80 -1.27
C LYS A 30 -11.88 9.14 -2.10
N MET A 31 -11.54 8.17 -2.96
CA MET A 31 -12.52 7.41 -3.75
C MET A 31 -13.54 6.69 -2.85
N HIS A 32 -13.12 6.25 -1.67
CA HIS A 32 -13.97 5.57 -0.68
C HIS A 32 -14.56 6.53 0.38
N GLY A 33 -14.70 7.83 0.06
CA GLY A 33 -15.33 8.80 0.95
C GLY A 33 -14.51 9.10 2.20
N TRP A 34 -13.18 9.06 2.09
CA TRP A 34 -12.22 9.16 3.19
C TRP A 34 -12.25 8.01 4.20
N ASN A 35 -13.05 6.98 3.93
CA ASN A 35 -13.21 5.84 4.79
C ASN A 35 -12.34 4.69 4.29
N VAL A 36 -11.29 4.35 5.04
CA VAL A 36 -10.49 3.16 4.75
C VAL A 36 -11.17 2.00 5.46
N ALA A 37 -12.06 1.31 4.75
CA ALA A 37 -12.64 0.08 5.24
C ALA A 37 -11.56 -1.02 5.23
N GLN A 38 -10.70 -1.01 6.25
CA GLN A 38 -9.84 -2.14 6.56
C GLN A 38 -10.74 -3.31 6.96
N LYS A 39 -10.37 -4.55 6.57
CA LYS A 39 -11.11 -5.76 6.94
C LYS A 39 -12.58 -5.78 6.46
N ARG A 40 -12.85 -5.33 5.23
CA ARG A 40 -14.17 -5.60 4.64
C ARG A 40 -14.35 -7.10 4.47
N ASP A 41 -15.51 -7.61 4.88
CA ASP A 41 -15.84 -9.04 4.83
C ASP A 41 -15.67 -9.62 3.42
N ASP A 42 -16.10 -8.89 2.38
CA ASP A 42 -15.97 -9.30 0.97
C ASP A 42 -14.51 -9.51 0.52
N ARG A 43 -13.58 -8.69 1.04
CA ARG A 43 -12.15 -8.82 0.74
C ARG A 43 -11.49 -9.92 1.56
N ILE A 44 -11.94 -10.14 2.79
CA ILE A 44 -11.45 -11.23 3.65
C ILE A 44 -11.82 -12.58 3.02
N ASP A 45 -13.08 -12.74 2.62
CA ASP A 45 -13.57 -13.96 1.98
C ASP A 45 -12.83 -14.25 0.68
N SER A 46 -12.63 -13.21 -0.15
CA SER A 46 -11.86 -13.34 -1.40
C SER A 46 -10.41 -13.75 -1.14
N ALA A 47 -9.76 -13.18 -0.12
CA ALA A 47 -8.38 -13.54 0.23
C ALA A 47 -8.29 -14.99 0.73
N LEU A 48 -9.18 -15.39 1.65
CA LEU A 48 -9.23 -16.76 2.16
C LEU A 48 -9.51 -17.78 1.05
N PHE A 49 -10.44 -17.48 0.15
CA PHE A 49 -10.74 -18.31 -1.02
C PHE A 49 -9.51 -18.49 -1.91
N CYS A 50 -8.84 -17.39 -2.29
CA CYS A 50 -7.62 -17.45 -3.09
C CYS A 50 -6.53 -18.26 -2.40
N THR A 51 -6.30 -18.04 -1.10
CA THR A 51 -5.33 -18.82 -0.33
C THR A 51 -5.65 -20.31 -0.32
N GLY A 52 -6.92 -20.68 -0.12
CA GLY A 52 -7.35 -22.08 -0.17
C GLY A 52 -7.21 -22.71 -1.56
N LEU A 53 -7.55 -21.96 -2.61
CA LEU A 53 -7.38 -22.39 -4.00
C LEU A 53 -5.90 -22.64 -4.32
N TRP A 54 -5.02 -21.70 -3.98
CA TRP A 54 -3.59 -21.84 -4.18
C TRP A 54 -3.02 -23.03 -3.40
N HIS A 55 -3.42 -23.21 -2.15
CA HIS A 55 -3.02 -24.37 -1.36
C HIS A 55 -3.42 -25.69 -2.04
N ASN A 56 -4.64 -25.80 -2.57
CA ASN A 56 -5.12 -27.04 -3.19
C ASN A 56 -4.52 -27.31 -4.58
N LEU A 57 -4.06 -26.27 -5.29
CA LEU A 57 -3.46 -26.42 -6.62
C LEU A 57 -1.97 -26.73 -6.55
N PHE A 58 -1.27 -26.27 -5.52
CA PHE A 58 0.19 -26.31 -5.43
C PHE A 58 0.73 -27.15 -4.26
N ASN A 59 -0.15 -27.88 -3.57
CA ASN A 59 0.18 -28.84 -2.51
C ASN A 59 -0.43 -30.20 -2.85
#